data_AF-A0A3S9PG73-F1
#
_entry.id   AF-A0A3S9PG73-F1
#
_cell.length_a   1.000
_cell.length_b   1.000
_cell.length_c   1.000
_cell.angle_alpha   90.00
_cell.angle_beta   90.00
_cell.angle_gamma   90.00
#
_symmetry.space_group_name_H-M   'P 1'
#
loop_
_entity.id
_entity.type
_entity.pdbx_description
1 polymer ?
#
loop_
_entity_poly.entity_id
_entity_poly.type
_entity_poly.pdbx_seq_one_letter_code
_entity_poly.pdbx_strand_id
1 'polypeptide(L)'
;MTAPRHALRVIKKSARIALTRSPAWKVGQTVRRRVNTGLATGRDTYVDSVLMPASQGSAARVQYAAVLDGHTLNLHATLPAGTLPEGDTGTTAHLVLLSGATRLRTEAALGREENGEISVTATALLGERLGGVPVTPGRWHLSLELEPARHEGRAALRLRLLGDGAPSYTGPTRALATCAVTGRRHRLGITPAGQLRLTVAPARARAEVLRVERSFSGVGVLFAIYGSGTSVADGERPVVEVAELDRKHALDRRPAEPLPGDPSAWRLTVPLAKLVDTSRKQTLTLRLPRGTRGAKPLEIGRREHDLRSPRQVVTPPKFTVRAEDGTFVQVKPQYTRRGALQLVCTPRTPVAGSHQ
;
A
#
# COMPACT_ATOMS: atom_id res chain seq x y z
N MET A 1 5.39 -30.79 41.47
CA MET A 1 6.52 -29.85 41.32
C MET A 1 6.25 -28.87 40.18
N THR A 2 5.67 -27.72 40.52
CA THR A 2 5.21 -26.67 39.60
C THR A 2 6.04 -25.41 39.78
N ALA A 3 7.05 -25.17 38.94
CA ALA A 3 7.87 -23.95 39.04
C ALA A 3 8.63 -23.41 37.80
N PRO A 4 8.71 -24.03 36.59
CA PRO A 4 9.41 -23.37 35.48
C PRO A 4 8.49 -22.62 34.49
N ARG A 5 7.19 -22.97 34.41
CA ARG A 5 6.26 -22.45 33.38
C ARG A 5 5.82 -21.00 33.62
N HIS A 6 5.84 -20.53 34.87
CA HIS A 6 5.43 -19.16 35.20
C HIS A 6 6.54 -18.14 34.92
N ALA A 7 7.81 -18.49 35.19
CA ALA A 7 8.97 -17.62 34.98
C ALA A 7 9.15 -17.26 33.48
N LEU A 8 9.03 -18.24 32.58
CA LEU A 8 9.11 -18.01 31.13
C LEU A 8 7.96 -17.16 30.57
N ARG A 9 6.77 -17.23 31.18
CA ARG A 9 5.59 -16.46 30.79
C ARG A 9 5.71 -14.99 31.21
N VAL A 10 6.30 -14.72 32.38
CA VAL A 10 6.57 -13.37 32.87
C VAL A 10 7.71 -12.72 32.07
N ILE A 11 8.81 -13.43 31.82
CA ILE A 11 9.95 -12.90 31.05
C ILE A 11 9.55 -12.51 29.62
N LYS A 12 8.74 -13.33 28.93
CA LYS A 12 8.23 -13.02 27.57
C LYS A 12 7.24 -11.84 27.55
N LYS A 13 6.40 -11.70 28.58
CA LYS A 13 5.43 -10.58 28.69
C LYS A 13 6.14 -9.27 29.03
N SER A 14 7.16 -9.30 29.89
CA SER A 14 7.99 -8.15 30.25
C SER A 14 8.84 -7.68 29.07
N ALA A 15 9.44 -8.60 28.29
CA ALA A 15 10.15 -8.26 27.06
C ALA A 15 9.22 -7.63 26.00
N ARG A 16 7.98 -8.13 25.88
CA ARG A 16 6.96 -7.57 24.97
C ARG A 16 6.53 -6.15 25.35
N ILE A 17 6.40 -5.84 26.64
CA ILE A 17 6.05 -4.49 27.13
C ILE A 17 7.27 -3.55 27.03
N ALA A 18 8.47 -4.04 27.34
CA ALA A 18 9.70 -3.28 27.21
C ALA A 18 9.97 -2.90 25.75
N LEU A 19 9.70 -3.79 24.78
CA LEU A 19 9.90 -3.52 23.35
C LEU A 19 8.81 -2.64 22.71
N THR A 20 7.58 -2.62 23.25
CA THR A 20 6.51 -1.73 22.77
C THR A 20 6.59 -0.32 23.37
N ARG A 21 7.19 -0.18 24.57
CA ARG A 21 7.42 1.12 25.23
C ARG A 21 8.82 1.69 24.99
N SER A 22 9.77 0.88 24.52
CA SER A 22 11.09 1.40 24.16
C SER A 22 11.00 2.25 22.91
N PRO A 23 11.53 3.47 22.94
CA PRO A 23 11.39 4.39 21.82
C PRO A 23 12.06 3.75 20.59
N ALA A 24 11.34 3.75 19.47
CA ALA A 24 11.59 2.96 18.27
C ALA A 24 12.88 3.30 17.48
N TRP A 25 13.86 3.97 18.09
CA TRP A 25 15.09 4.47 17.45
C TRP A 25 16.35 3.67 17.79
N LYS A 26 16.35 2.77 18.80
CA LYS A 26 17.56 2.03 19.22
C LYS A 26 17.62 0.53 18.90
N VAL A 27 16.55 -0.07 18.37
CA VAL A 27 16.59 -1.51 18.01
C VAL A 27 17.02 -1.65 16.56
N GLY A 28 18.28 -2.04 16.34
CA GLY A 28 18.87 -2.27 15.02
C GLY A 28 18.03 -3.23 14.16
N GLN A 29 18.05 -3.03 12.84
CA GLN A 29 17.22 -3.80 11.90
C GLN A 29 17.41 -5.32 12.04
N THR A 30 18.61 -5.78 12.37
CA THR A 30 18.94 -7.20 12.59
C THR A 30 18.21 -7.80 13.79
N VAL A 31 18.10 -7.05 14.91
CA VAL A 31 17.36 -7.48 16.10
C VAL A 31 15.86 -7.49 15.82
N ARG A 32 15.35 -6.50 15.09
CA ARG A 32 13.95 -6.49 14.62
C ARG A 32 13.65 -7.68 13.71
N ARG A 33 14.56 -8.02 12.79
CA ARG A 33 14.43 -9.20 11.93
C ARG A 33 14.41 -10.48 12.76
N ARG A 34 15.37 -10.71 13.65
CA ARG A 34 15.39 -11.91 14.52
C ARG A 34 14.15 -12.03 15.40
N VAL A 35 13.66 -10.93 15.97
CA VAL A 35 12.42 -10.92 16.77
C VAL A 35 11.20 -11.20 15.90
N ASN A 36 11.10 -10.63 14.70
CA ASN A 36 9.99 -10.89 13.79
C ASN A 36 10.01 -12.34 13.27
N THR A 37 11.18 -12.89 12.93
CA THR A 37 11.34 -14.29 12.52
C THR A 37 11.04 -15.26 13.66
N GLY A 38 11.50 -14.96 14.89
CA GLY A 38 11.19 -15.76 16.09
C GLY A 38 9.72 -15.68 16.52
N LEU A 39 9.05 -14.55 16.26
CA LEU A 39 7.60 -14.40 16.48
C LEU A 39 6.75 -15.04 15.37
N ALA A 40 7.29 -15.19 14.15
CA ALA A 40 6.65 -15.92 13.06
C ALA A 40 6.73 -17.43 13.30
N THR A 41 7.93 -17.96 13.54
CA THR A 41 8.12 -19.39 13.88
C THR A 41 7.33 -19.82 15.12
N GLY A 42 7.33 -19.00 16.19
CA GLY A 42 6.51 -19.28 17.37
C GLY A 42 4.99 -19.15 17.15
N ARG A 43 4.56 -18.52 16.05
CA ARG A 43 3.14 -18.40 15.67
C ARG A 43 2.67 -19.59 14.86
N ASP A 44 3.45 -20.01 13.87
CA ASP A 44 3.14 -21.21 13.09
C ASP A 44 2.96 -22.41 14.04
N THR A 45 3.92 -22.58 14.97
CA THR A 45 3.80 -23.59 16.02
C THR A 45 2.54 -23.41 16.87
N TYR A 46 2.14 -22.18 17.22
CA TYR A 46 0.93 -21.94 18.01
C TYR A 46 -0.36 -22.22 17.23
N VAL A 47 -0.42 -21.87 15.95
CA VAL A 47 -1.54 -22.20 15.08
C VAL A 47 -1.67 -23.71 14.97
N ASP A 48 -0.58 -24.40 14.63
CA ASP A 48 -0.60 -25.83 14.33
C ASP A 48 -0.73 -26.70 15.59
N SER A 49 -0.14 -26.30 16.72
CA SER A 49 -0.19 -27.10 17.97
C SER A 49 -1.32 -26.75 18.93
N VAL A 50 -1.94 -25.57 18.81
CA VAL A 50 -2.98 -25.12 19.76
C VAL A 50 -4.28 -24.79 19.04
N LEU A 51 -4.25 -23.88 18.06
CA LEU A 51 -5.48 -23.36 17.48
C LEU A 51 -6.17 -24.35 16.54
N MET A 52 -5.40 -25.04 15.68
CA MET A 52 -5.94 -26.04 14.76
C MET A 52 -6.54 -27.24 15.52
N PRO A 53 -5.85 -27.87 16.49
CA PRO A 53 -6.44 -28.95 17.28
C PRO A 53 -7.67 -28.50 18.07
N ALA A 54 -7.62 -27.31 18.68
CA ALA A 54 -8.77 -26.76 19.43
C ALA A 54 -9.96 -26.39 18.54
N SER A 55 -9.77 -26.27 17.22
CA SER A 55 -10.86 -25.98 16.29
C SER A 55 -11.68 -27.20 15.89
N GLN A 56 -11.21 -28.43 16.17
CA GLN A 56 -11.94 -29.69 15.94
C GLN A 56 -12.60 -29.78 14.55
N GLY A 57 -11.88 -29.38 13.49
CA GLY A 57 -12.39 -29.41 12.11
C GLY A 57 -13.26 -28.21 11.69
N SER A 58 -13.50 -27.23 12.56
CA SER A 58 -14.24 -26.00 12.24
C SER A 58 -13.39 -24.88 11.62
N ALA A 59 -12.15 -25.18 11.22
CA ALA A 59 -11.21 -24.21 10.66
C ALA A 59 -10.37 -24.77 9.52
N ALA A 60 -10.12 -23.95 8.50
CA ALA A 60 -9.16 -24.21 7.44
C ALA A 60 -7.83 -23.52 7.75
N ARG A 61 -6.72 -24.20 7.44
CA ARG A 61 -5.36 -23.70 7.67
C ARG A 61 -4.92 -22.86 6.47
N VAL A 62 -4.79 -21.56 6.68
CA VAL A 62 -4.26 -20.62 5.68
C VAL A 62 -2.77 -20.83 5.55
N GLN A 63 -2.31 -21.30 4.40
CA GLN A 63 -0.89 -21.42 4.09
C GLN A 63 -0.33 -20.11 3.51
N TYR A 64 -1.16 -19.37 2.77
CA TYR A 64 -0.79 -18.09 2.19
C TYR A 64 -1.96 -17.12 2.19
N ALA A 65 -1.72 -15.86 2.57
CA ALA A 65 -2.66 -14.78 2.35
C ALA A 65 -1.96 -13.44 2.18
N ALA A 66 -2.24 -12.71 1.11
CA ALA A 66 -1.66 -11.40 0.85
C ALA A 66 -2.66 -10.47 0.16
N VAL A 67 -2.45 -9.16 0.31
CA VAL A 67 -3.05 -8.18 -0.60
C VAL A 67 -1.96 -7.70 -1.53
N LEU A 68 -2.07 -8.06 -2.80
CA LEU A 68 -1.18 -7.66 -3.88
C LEU A 68 -1.71 -6.37 -4.53
N ASP A 69 -0.81 -5.59 -5.12
CA ASP A 69 -1.12 -4.34 -5.84
C ASP A 69 -1.96 -3.32 -5.05
N GLY A 70 -1.96 -3.47 -3.72
CA GLY A 70 -2.76 -2.68 -2.79
C GLY A 70 -4.26 -2.93 -2.86
N HIS A 71 -4.76 -3.91 -3.62
CA HIS A 71 -6.21 -4.19 -3.73
C HIS A 71 -6.60 -5.62 -4.13
N THR A 72 -5.68 -6.51 -4.49
CA THR A 72 -6.00 -7.89 -4.88
C THR A 72 -5.73 -8.84 -3.71
N LEU A 73 -6.78 -9.30 -3.04
CA LEU A 73 -6.68 -10.33 -2.01
C LEU A 73 -6.41 -11.67 -2.68
N ASN A 74 -5.30 -12.31 -2.33
CA ASN A 74 -4.96 -13.68 -2.70
C ASN A 74 -4.88 -14.51 -1.43
N LEU A 75 -5.52 -15.67 -1.43
CA LEU A 75 -5.59 -16.58 -0.30
C LEU A 75 -5.48 -18.02 -0.78
N HIS A 76 -4.72 -18.82 -0.04
CA HIS A 76 -4.63 -20.26 -0.20
C HIS A 76 -4.69 -20.93 1.18
N ALA A 77 -5.54 -21.94 1.33
CA ALA A 77 -5.77 -22.66 2.57
C ALA A 77 -6.06 -24.14 2.34
N THR A 78 -5.70 -25.00 3.28
CA THR A 78 -6.09 -26.41 3.29
C THR A 78 -7.27 -26.65 4.22
N LEU A 79 -8.16 -27.57 3.80
CA LEU A 79 -9.33 -27.97 4.56
C LEU A 79 -8.97 -29.11 5.54
N PRO A 80 -9.66 -29.21 6.68
CA PRO A 80 -9.58 -30.39 7.54
C PRO A 80 -9.94 -31.67 6.78
N ALA A 81 -9.29 -32.78 7.13
CA ALA A 81 -9.67 -34.10 6.63
C ALA A 81 -11.15 -34.39 6.91
N GLY A 82 -11.84 -35.03 5.96
CA GLY A 82 -13.26 -35.35 6.07
C GLY A 82 -14.23 -34.18 5.91
N THR A 83 -13.74 -32.98 5.58
CA THR A 83 -14.63 -31.82 5.31
C THR A 83 -15.55 -32.06 4.12
N LEU A 84 -15.02 -32.68 3.06
CA LEU A 84 -15.78 -33.07 1.88
C LEU A 84 -15.71 -34.60 1.70
N PRO A 85 -16.81 -35.26 1.29
CA PRO A 85 -16.80 -36.66 0.89
C PRO A 85 -15.83 -36.92 -0.26
N GLU A 86 -15.31 -38.14 -0.33
CA GLU A 86 -14.53 -38.56 -1.50
C GLU A 86 -15.37 -38.50 -2.78
N GLY A 87 -14.84 -37.83 -3.80
CA GLY A 87 -15.53 -37.68 -5.09
C GLY A 87 -16.55 -36.53 -5.16
N ASP A 88 -16.68 -35.70 -4.12
CA ASP A 88 -17.54 -34.50 -4.15
C ASP A 88 -17.02 -33.49 -5.18
N THR A 89 -17.79 -33.31 -6.26
CA THR A 89 -17.54 -32.33 -7.33
C THR A 89 -18.61 -31.23 -7.37
N GLY A 90 -19.63 -31.32 -6.52
CA GLY A 90 -20.80 -30.44 -6.53
C GLY A 90 -20.73 -29.30 -5.50
N THR A 91 -19.85 -29.42 -4.50
CA THR A 91 -19.66 -28.36 -3.51
C THR A 91 -19.02 -27.12 -4.12
N THR A 92 -19.61 -25.95 -3.85
CA THR A 92 -19.02 -24.65 -4.18
C THR A 92 -18.36 -24.03 -2.96
N ALA A 93 -17.26 -23.31 -3.17
CA ALA A 93 -16.54 -22.61 -2.11
C ALA A 93 -16.64 -21.09 -2.29
N HIS A 94 -16.84 -20.39 -1.18
CA HIS A 94 -16.95 -18.95 -1.14
C HIS A 94 -16.09 -18.36 -0.02
N LEU A 95 -15.26 -17.38 -0.36
CA LEU A 95 -14.64 -16.53 0.63
C LEU A 95 -15.69 -15.53 1.14
N VAL A 96 -15.89 -15.52 2.46
CA VAL A 96 -16.85 -14.66 3.13
C VAL A 96 -16.12 -13.58 3.93
N LEU A 97 -16.47 -12.31 3.67
CA LEU A 97 -15.99 -11.15 4.39
C LEU A 97 -17.12 -10.65 5.31
N LEU A 98 -16.84 -10.59 6.61
CA LEU A 98 -17.82 -10.24 7.65
C LEU A 98 -17.40 -8.98 8.41
N SER A 99 -18.28 -7.99 8.48
CA SER A 99 -18.11 -6.78 9.30
C SER A 99 -19.44 -6.41 9.95
N GLY A 100 -19.61 -6.71 11.24
CA GLY A 100 -20.89 -6.54 11.93
C GLY A 100 -21.99 -7.38 11.26
N ALA A 101 -23.10 -6.76 10.89
CA ALA A 101 -24.19 -7.40 10.15
C ALA A 101 -23.89 -7.54 8.63
N THR A 102 -22.89 -6.82 8.12
CA THR A 102 -22.57 -6.86 6.69
C THR A 102 -21.79 -8.11 6.34
N ARG A 103 -22.29 -8.81 5.32
CA ARG A 103 -21.71 -10.03 4.80
C ARG A 103 -21.54 -9.92 3.29
N LEU A 104 -20.30 -10.07 2.83
CA LEU A 104 -19.95 -10.10 1.41
C LEU A 104 -19.39 -11.48 1.07
N ARG A 105 -19.69 -11.97 -0.13
CA ARG A 105 -19.23 -13.26 -0.64
C ARG A 105 -18.50 -13.05 -1.96
N THR A 106 -17.48 -13.85 -2.19
CA THR A 106 -16.79 -13.95 -3.47
C THR A 106 -16.37 -15.40 -3.68
N GLU A 107 -16.23 -15.81 -4.92
CA GLU A 107 -15.92 -17.19 -5.27
C GLU A 107 -14.54 -17.61 -4.77
N ALA A 108 -14.43 -18.88 -4.45
CA ALA A 108 -13.18 -19.56 -4.17
C ALA A 108 -13.17 -20.90 -4.91
N ALA A 109 -12.01 -21.29 -5.42
CA ALA A 109 -11.83 -22.54 -6.14
C ALA A 109 -11.36 -23.62 -5.18
N LEU A 110 -12.00 -24.79 -5.24
CA LEU A 110 -11.52 -26.01 -4.60
C LEU A 110 -10.46 -26.65 -5.48
N GLY A 111 -9.45 -27.22 -4.85
CA GLY A 111 -8.37 -27.95 -5.49
C GLY A 111 -7.93 -29.15 -4.64
N ARG A 112 -7.02 -29.94 -5.19
CA ARG A 112 -6.37 -31.03 -4.48
C ARG A 112 -4.86 -30.85 -4.58
N GLU A 113 -4.20 -30.87 -3.43
CA GLU A 113 -2.75 -30.80 -3.31
C GLU A 113 -2.10 -32.13 -3.71
N GLU A 114 -0.79 -32.12 -3.94
CA GLU A 114 0.00 -33.32 -4.29
C GLU A 114 -0.08 -34.41 -3.20
N ASN A 115 -0.24 -34.01 -1.93
CA ASN A 115 -0.41 -34.91 -0.79
C ASN A 115 -1.85 -35.45 -0.64
N GLY A 116 -2.76 -35.11 -1.56
CA GLY A 116 -4.16 -35.52 -1.54
C GLY A 116 -5.09 -34.65 -0.68
N GLU A 117 -4.55 -33.67 0.07
CA GLU A 117 -5.36 -32.74 0.86
C GLU A 117 -6.21 -31.84 -0.05
N ILE A 118 -7.40 -31.48 0.42
CA ILE A 118 -8.26 -30.53 -0.30
C ILE A 118 -7.81 -29.13 0.07
N SER A 119 -7.56 -28.30 -0.95
CA SER A 119 -7.23 -26.90 -0.79
C SER A 119 -8.29 -25.99 -1.37
N VAL A 120 -8.24 -24.74 -0.93
CA VAL A 120 -9.05 -23.65 -1.44
C VAL A 120 -8.14 -22.49 -1.82
N THR A 121 -8.35 -21.98 -3.02
CA THR A 121 -7.71 -20.75 -3.50
C THR A 121 -8.78 -19.68 -3.76
N ALA A 122 -8.57 -18.48 -3.26
CA ALA A 122 -9.45 -17.34 -3.51
C ALA A 122 -8.66 -16.12 -3.96
N THR A 123 -9.13 -15.51 -5.05
CA THR A 123 -8.59 -14.25 -5.58
C THR A 123 -9.72 -13.26 -5.74
N ALA A 124 -9.62 -12.10 -5.07
CA ALA A 124 -10.68 -11.10 -5.07
C ALA A 124 -10.12 -9.69 -5.15
N LEU A 125 -10.67 -8.88 -6.06
CA LEU A 125 -10.43 -7.44 -6.08
C LEU A 125 -11.20 -6.78 -4.92
N LEU A 126 -10.55 -5.87 -4.20
CA LEU A 126 -11.10 -5.18 -3.04
C LEU A 126 -11.53 -3.76 -3.41
N GLY A 127 -12.82 -3.61 -3.71
CA GLY A 127 -13.47 -2.34 -3.99
C GLY A 127 -14.35 -2.38 -5.23
N GLU A 128 -15.55 -1.82 -5.12
CA GLU A 128 -16.54 -1.76 -6.20
C GLU A 128 -16.04 -1.06 -7.47
N ARG A 129 -15.26 0.02 -7.32
CA ARG A 129 -14.63 0.74 -8.44
C ARG A 129 -13.66 -0.10 -9.27
N LEU A 130 -13.26 -1.27 -8.77
CA LEU A 130 -12.40 -2.24 -9.45
C LEU A 130 -13.20 -3.42 -10.01
N GLY A 131 -14.55 -3.38 -9.95
CA GLY A 131 -15.40 -4.54 -10.24
C GLY A 131 -15.28 -5.64 -9.17
N GLY A 132 -14.75 -5.31 -7.99
CA GLY A 132 -14.46 -6.25 -6.92
C GLY A 132 -15.48 -6.25 -5.78
N VAL A 133 -15.13 -6.96 -4.71
CA VAL A 133 -15.91 -7.02 -3.47
C VAL A 133 -16.02 -5.61 -2.87
N PRO A 134 -17.24 -5.09 -2.59
CA PRO A 134 -17.46 -3.70 -2.17
C PRO A 134 -17.12 -3.48 -0.68
N VAL A 135 -15.88 -3.79 -0.28
CA VAL A 135 -15.42 -3.61 1.09
C VAL A 135 -15.36 -2.13 1.48
N THR A 136 -15.91 -1.81 2.65
CA THR A 136 -15.90 -0.45 3.22
C THR A 136 -14.78 -0.30 4.25
N PRO A 137 -14.37 0.94 4.61
CA PRO A 137 -13.41 1.17 5.68
C PRO A 137 -13.85 0.51 7.00
N GLY A 138 -12.96 -0.26 7.63
CA GLY A 138 -13.28 -1.03 8.82
C GLY A 138 -12.44 -2.29 8.96
N ARG A 139 -12.93 -3.22 9.77
CA ARG A 139 -12.31 -4.51 10.03
C ARG A 139 -13.24 -5.61 9.56
N TRP A 140 -12.72 -6.48 8.69
CA TRP A 140 -13.45 -7.56 8.06
C TRP A 140 -12.84 -8.89 8.50
N HIS A 141 -13.62 -9.73 9.15
CA HIS A 141 -13.24 -11.11 9.44
C HIS A 141 -13.38 -11.94 8.17
N LEU A 142 -12.39 -12.78 7.89
CA LEU A 142 -12.41 -13.69 6.75
C LEU A 142 -12.80 -15.09 7.24
N SER A 143 -13.69 -15.73 6.50
CA SER A 143 -14.12 -17.12 6.71
C SER A 143 -14.30 -17.78 5.34
N LEU A 144 -14.26 -19.11 5.31
CA LEU A 144 -14.60 -19.89 4.15
C LEU A 144 -16.00 -20.47 4.35
N GLU A 145 -16.83 -20.46 3.32
CA GLU A 145 -18.11 -21.17 3.31
C GLU A 145 -18.13 -22.17 2.17
N LEU A 146 -18.53 -23.39 2.49
CA LEU A 146 -18.71 -24.49 1.57
C LEU A 146 -20.20 -24.76 1.45
N GLU A 147 -20.74 -24.58 0.26
CA GLU A 147 -22.14 -24.85 -0.04
C GLU A 147 -22.22 -26.18 -0.80
N PRO A 148 -22.77 -27.23 -0.17
CA PRO A 148 -22.95 -28.52 -0.82
C PRO A 148 -23.97 -28.40 -1.96
N ALA A 149 -23.93 -29.35 -2.89
CA ALA A 149 -24.88 -29.37 -3.98
C ALA A 149 -26.32 -29.48 -3.45
N ARG A 150 -27.25 -28.75 -4.07
CA ARG A 150 -28.64 -28.60 -3.57
C ARG A 150 -29.38 -29.92 -3.31
N HIS A 151 -29.00 -31.00 -3.98
CA HIS A 151 -29.64 -32.31 -3.87
C HIS A 151 -29.13 -33.15 -2.69
N GLU A 152 -28.07 -32.73 -1.98
CA GLU A 152 -27.49 -33.50 -0.89
C GLU A 152 -28.14 -33.23 0.47
N GLY A 153 -29.03 -32.24 0.58
CA GLY A 153 -29.74 -31.90 1.83
C GLY A 153 -28.83 -31.44 2.99
N ARG A 154 -27.53 -31.27 2.74
CA ARG A 154 -26.55 -30.80 3.73
C ARG A 154 -26.62 -29.28 3.89
N ALA A 155 -26.44 -28.79 5.11
CA ALA A 155 -26.34 -27.36 5.37
C ALA A 155 -24.98 -26.82 4.93
N ALA A 156 -24.93 -25.53 4.56
CA ALA A 156 -23.68 -24.85 4.26
C ALA A 156 -22.74 -24.87 5.48
N LEU A 157 -21.48 -25.24 5.25
CA LEU A 157 -20.46 -25.31 6.29
C LEU A 157 -19.59 -24.06 6.26
N ARG A 158 -19.47 -23.37 7.40
CA ARG A 158 -18.55 -22.23 7.54
C ARG A 158 -17.33 -22.60 8.36
N LEU A 159 -16.16 -22.42 7.75
CA LEU A 159 -14.86 -22.65 8.38
C LEU A 159 -14.17 -21.32 8.71
N ARG A 160 -13.58 -21.25 9.91
CA ARG A 160 -12.69 -20.15 10.27
C ARG A 160 -11.39 -20.27 9.46
N LEU A 161 -10.86 -19.16 8.98
CA LEU A 161 -9.55 -19.13 8.32
C LEU A 161 -8.47 -18.81 9.36
N LEU A 162 -7.65 -19.80 9.74
CA LEU A 162 -6.59 -19.67 10.74
C LEU A 162 -5.23 -19.70 10.07
N GLY A 163 -4.35 -18.77 10.43
CA GLY A 163 -2.98 -18.77 9.94
C GLY A 163 -2.16 -17.64 10.51
N ASP A 164 -1.03 -17.36 9.87
CA ASP A 164 0.04 -16.53 10.45
C ASP A 164 -0.02 -15.07 9.95
N GLY A 165 -0.94 -14.80 9.03
CA GLY A 165 -1.17 -13.50 8.40
C GLY A 165 -0.40 -13.34 7.10
N ALA A 166 -0.07 -12.09 6.75
CA ALA A 166 0.65 -11.81 5.52
C ALA A 166 2.11 -12.27 5.57
N PRO A 167 2.66 -12.84 4.49
CA PRO A 167 4.03 -13.31 4.44
C PRO A 167 5.02 -12.17 4.68
N SER A 168 6.17 -12.51 5.26
CA SER A 168 7.28 -11.56 5.40
C SER A 168 8.02 -11.44 4.07
N TYR A 169 7.80 -10.34 3.35
CA TYR A 169 8.64 -9.97 2.21
C TYR A 169 10.08 -9.70 2.72
N THR A 170 11.08 -10.40 2.19
CA THR A 170 12.51 -10.20 2.57
C THR A 170 13.35 -9.61 1.44
N GLY A 171 12.84 -9.64 0.20
CA GLY A 171 13.49 -9.12 -1.00
C GLY A 171 13.40 -7.58 -1.17
N PRO A 172 13.82 -7.07 -2.35
CA PRO A 172 13.82 -5.64 -2.65
C PRO A 172 12.41 -5.05 -2.76
N THR A 173 11.39 -5.90 -2.86
CA THR A 173 9.97 -5.55 -2.92
C THR A 173 9.28 -5.67 -1.55
N ARG A 174 8.10 -5.08 -1.46
CA ARG A 174 7.16 -5.10 -0.33
C ARG A 174 5.74 -5.07 -0.91
N ALA A 175 4.78 -5.61 -0.17
CA ALA A 175 3.37 -5.39 -0.51
C ALA A 175 3.05 -3.89 -0.58
N LEU A 176 2.36 -3.51 -1.65
CA LEU A 176 1.74 -2.20 -1.78
C LEU A 176 0.64 -2.09 -0.72
N ALA A 177 0.74 -1.07 0.13
CA ALA A 177 -0.23 -0.89 1.20
C ALA A 177 -1.48 -0.14 0.73
N THR A 178 -1.39 0.56 -0.40
CA THR A 178 -2.44 1.46 -0.90
C THR A 178 -2.85 1.09 -2.31
N CYS A 179 -4.16 1.00 -2.54
CA CYS A 179 -4.74 0.82 -3.87
C CYS A 179 -4.43 2.03 -4.76
N ALA A 180 -3.91 1.78 -5.96
CA ALA A 180 -3.60 2.83 -6.93
C ALA A 180 -4.85 3.51 -7.53
N VAL A 181 -6.03 2.89 -7.43
CA VAL A 181 -7.29 3.44 -7.99
C VAL A 181 -8.09 4.18 -6.94
N THR A 182 -8.34 3.56 -5.79
CA THR A 182 -9.23 4.12 -4.75
C THR A 182 -8.48 4.91 -3.68
N GLY A 183 -7.15 4.77 -3.59
CA GLY A 183 -6.35 5.32 -2.50
C GLY A 183 -6.58 4.65 -1.14
N ARG A 184 -7.50 3.69 -1.03
CA ARG A 184 -7.75 2.93 0.20
C ARG A 184 -6.55 2.06 0.53
N ARG A 185 -6.39 1.75 1.82
CA ARG A 185 -5.29 0.90 2.29
C ARG A 185 -5.80 -0.39 2.87
N HIS A 186 -5.27 -1.48 2.37
CA HIS A 186 -5.70 -2.82 2.71
C HIS A 186 -4.55 -3.52 3.44
N ARG A 187 -4.85 -4.09 4.60
CA ARG A 187 -3.88 -4.83 5.40
C ARG A 187 -4.49 -6.10 5.92
N LEU A 188 -3.89 -7.23 5.57
CA LEU A 188 -4.16 -8.49 6.24
C LEU A 188 -3.43 -8.55 7.58
N GLY A 189 -4.10 -9.12 8.55
CA GLY A 189 -3.55 -9.49 9.84
C GLY A 189 -4.39 -10.58 10.46
N ILE A 190 -4.11 -10.86 11.72
CA ILE A 190 -4.78 -11.93 12.47
C ILE A 190 -5.39 -11.37 13.75
N THR A 191 -6.45 -12.02 14.22
CA THR A 191 -7.02 -11.78 15.55
C THR A 191 -6.16 -12.48 16.61
N PRO A 192 -6.35 -12.18 17.91
CA PRO A 192 -5.71 -12.95 18.98
C PRO A 192 -6.02 -14.46 18.95
N ALA A 193 -7.17 -14.84 18.38
CA ALA A 193 -7.59 -16.22 18.18
C ALA A 193 -7.08 -16.83 16.86
N GLY A 194 -6.10 -16.20 16.21
CA GLY A 194 -5.47 -16.65 14.96
C GLY A 194 -6.32 -16.51 13.70
N GLN A 195 -7.52 -15.93 13.79
CA GLN A 195 -8.39 -15.77 12.62
C GLN A 195 -7.90 -14.66 11.70
N LEU A 196 -7.90 -14.92 10.40
CA LEU A 196 -7.53 -13.95 9.39
C LEU A 196 -8.53 -12.78 9.35
N ARG A 197 -7.99 -11.57 9.23
CA ARG A 197 -8.73 -10.32 9.23
C ARG A 197 -8.15 -9.35 8.21
N LEU A 198 -9.01 -8.82 7.35
CA LEU A 198 -8.71 -7.70 6.48
C LEU A 198 -9.05 -6.38 7.20
N THR A 199 -8.09 -5.46 7.26
CA THR A 199 -8.33 -4.09 7.71
C THR A 199 -8.30 -3.16 6.52
N VAL A 200 -9.39 -2.42 6.32
CA VAL A 200 -9.54 -1.44 5.25
C VAL A 200 -9.49 -0.06 5.89
N ALA A 201 -8.45 0.72 5.61
CA ALA A 201 -8.37 2.10 6.06
C ALA A 201 -8.80 3.04 4.92
N PRO A 202 -9.45 4.18 5.25
CA PRO A 202 -9.84 5.14 4.25
C PRO A 202 -8.62 5.68 3.50
N ALA A 203 -8.89 6.19 2.30
CA ALA A 203 -7.89 6.85 1.49
C ALA A 203 -7.34 8.07 2.23
N ARG A 204 -6.02 8.25 2.17
CA ARG A 204 -5.38 9.49 2.62
C ARG A 204 -5.19 10.38 1.42
N ALA A 205 -5.52 11.65 1.59
CA ALA A 205 -5.23 12.70 0.62
C ALA A 205 -3.74 12.64 0.23
N ARG A 206 -3.47 12.41 -1.06
CA ARG A 206 -2.11 12.28 -1.62
C ARG A 206 -2.13 12.71 -3.08
N ALA A 207 -1.00 13.23 -3.56
CA ALA A 207 -0.78 13.56 -4.96
C ALA A 207 0.50 12.86 -5.42
N GLU A 208 0.40 12.07 -6.49
CA GLU A 208 1.45 11.16 -6.92
C GLU A 208 1.87 11.45 -8.36
N VAL A 209 3.16 11.66 -8.59
CA VAL A 209 3.77 11.83 -9.91
C VAL A 209 3.63 10.53 -10.69
N LEU A 210 2.96 10.61 -11.84
CA LEU A 210 2.87 9.54 -12.83
C LEU A 210 4.02 9.63 -13.84
N ARG A 211 4.34 10.84 -14.30
CA ARG A 211 5.38 11.10 -15.29
C ARG A 211 5.95 12.52 -15.14
N VAL A 212 7.23 12.67 -15.47
CA VAL A 212 7.89 13.98 -15.64
C VAL A 212 8.35 14.09 -17.09
N GLU A 213 7.81 15.08 -17.80
CA GLU A 213 8.10 15.42 -19.18
C GLU A 213 9.00 16.66 -19.21
N ARG A 214 10.02 16.64 -20.05
CA ARG A 214 11.02 17.71 -20.09
C ARG A 214 10.80 18.53 -21.34
N SER A 215 10.96 19.84 -21.22
CA SER A 215 11.04 20.72 -22.36
C SER A 215 12.24 21.66 -22.21
N PHE A 216 12.59 22.34 -23.30
CA PHE A 216 13.71 23.28 -23.31
C PHE A 216 13.47 24.51 -22.43
N SER A 217 12.21 24.85 -22.15
CA SER A 217 11.79 26.02 -21.37
C SER A 217 11.12 25.68 -20.04
N GLY A 218 10.97 24.40 -19.70
CA GLY A 218 10.11 24.01 -18.58
C GLY A 218 10.07 22.52 -18.28
N VAL A 219 9.05 22.16 -17.50
CA VAL A 219 8.76 20.77 -17.15
C VAL A 219 7.26 20.54 -17.11
N GLY A 220 6.83 19.44 -17.73
CA GLY A 220 5.50 18.87 -17.58
C GLY A 220 5.50 17.85 -16.45
N VAL A 221 4.55 17.92 -15.54
CA VAL A 221 4.35 16.94 -14.48
C VAL A 221 2.95 16.35 -14.64
N LEU A 222 2.90 15.08 -15.00
CA LEU A 222 1.67 14.30 -14.95
C LEU A 222 1.55 13.70 -13.55
N PHE A 223 0.44 13.93 -12.87
CA PHE A 223 0.21 13.47 -11.51
C PHE A 223 -1.24 13.05 -11.28
N ALA A 224 -1.48 12.17 -10.31
CA ALA A 224 -2.81 11.79 -9.88
C ALA A 224 -3.10 12.26 -8.46
N ILE A 225 -4.35 12.62 -8.17
CA ILE A 225 -4.81 12.99 -6.82
C ILE A 225 -5.73 11.89 -6.29
N TYR A 226 -5.51 11.48 -5.03
CA TYR A 226 -6.33 10.46 -4.36
C TYR A 226 -6.80 10.93 -2.99
N GLY A 227 -7.99 10.46 -2.58
CA GLY A 227 -8.55 10.62 -1.23
C GLY A 227 -9.43 11.86 -1.04
N SER A 228 -10.47 11.74 -0.21
CA SER A 228 -11.60 12.69 -0.05
C SER A 228 -11.30 14.00 0.70
N GLY A 229 -10.03 14.42 0.77
CA GLY A 229 -9.60 15.61 1.51
C GLY A 229 -8.93 16.69 0.65
N THR A 230 -8.88 16.48 -0.66
CA THR A 230 -8.51 17.52 -1.61
C THR A 230 -9.82 18.11 -2.11
N SER A 231 -10.11 19.34 -1.71
CA SER A 231 -11.25 20.16 -2.17
C SER A 231 -11.13 20.48 -3.66
N VAL A 232 -11.03 19.45 -4.49
CA VAL A 232 -11.41 19.54 -5.89
C VAL A 232 -12.85 19.06 -5.86
N ALA A 233 -13.80 19.98 -5.68
CA ALA A 233 -15.20 19.65 -5.95
C ALA A 233 -15.25 19.07 -7.36
N ASP A 234 -16.09 18.06 -7.59
CA ASP A 234 -16.21 17.40 -8.91
C ASP A 234 -16.31 18.49 -10.01
N GLY A 235 -15.25 18.63 -10.82
CA GLY A 235 -15.18 19.60 -11.91
C GLY A 235 -14.23 20.80 -11.75
N GLU A 236 -13.71 21.12 -10.56
CA GLU A 236 -12.76 22.24 -10.42
C GLU A 236 -11.33 21.82 -10.84
N ARG A 237 -10.56 22.70 -11.49
CA ARG A 237 -9.17 22.39 -11.86
C ARG A 237 -8.25 22.63 -10.65
N PRO A 238 -7.42 21.66 -10.21
CA PRO A 238 -6.53 21.87 -9.09
C PRO A 238 -5.47 22.90 -9.47
N VAL A 239 -5.30 23.91 -8.62
CA VAL A 239 -4.23 24.90 -8.74
C VAL A 239 -3.01 24.41 -7.98
N VAL A 240 -1.89 24.29 -8.68
CA VAL A 240 -0.60 23.91 -8.08
C VAL A 240 0.22 25.16 -7.82
N GLU A 241 0.70 25.29 -6.59
CA GLU A 241 1.69 26.27 -6.19
C GLU A 241 3.10 25.75 -6.48
N VAL A 242 3.86 26.53 -7.24
CA VAL A 242 5.30 26.36 -7.41
C VAL A 242 5.97 27.26 -6.38
N ALA A 243 6.61 26.66 -5.38
CA ALA A 243 7.23 27.39 -4.28
C ALA A 243 8.69 27.00 -4.13
N GLU A 244 9.56 27.98 -3.89
CA GLU A 244 10.91 27.71 -3.43
C GLU A 244 10.88 27.10 -2.02
N LEU A 245 11.74 26.11 -1.74
CA LEU A 245 11.72 25.30 -0.52
C LEU A 245 11.64 26.15 0.77
N ASP A 246 12.40 27.25 0.82
CA ASP A 246 12.55 28.10 2.00
C ASP A 246 11.60 29.31 2.01
N ARG A 247 10.73 29.43 0.99
CA ARG A 247 9.73 30.51 0.93
C ARG A 247 8.36 30.05 1.41
N LYS A 248 7.70 30.93 2.16
CA LYS A 248 6.30 30.74 2.59
C LYS A 248 5.30 30.98 1.45
N HIS A 249 5.64 31.87 0.51
CA HIS A 249 4.78 32.24 -0.61
C HIS A 249 5.16 31.48 -1.88
N ALA A 250 4.15 31.16 -2.70
CA ALA A 250 4.35 30.61 -4.02
C ALA A 250 5.03 31.64 -4.94
N LEU A 251 5.98 31.18 -5.76
CA LEU A 251 6.54 31.97 -6.85
C LEU A 251 5.54 32.06 -8.01
N ASP A 252 4.74 31.01 -8.19
CA ASP A 252 3.78 30.90 -9.26
C ASP A 252 2.62 29.98 -8.87
N ARG A 253 1.46 30.18 -9.50
CA ARG A 253 0.23 29.39 -9.34
C ARG A 253 -0.29 28.97 -10.70
N ARG A 254 -0.37 27.66 -10.91
CA ARG A 254 -0.68 27.08 -12.21
C ARG A 254 -1.88 26.14 -12.10
N PRO A 255 -2.97 26.37 -12.85
CA PRO A 255 -4.02 25.38 -12.95
C PRO A 255 -3.46 24.13 -13.66
N ALA A 256 -3.81 22.95 -13.18
CA ALA A 256 -3.53 21.71 -13.90
C ALA A 256 -4.67 21.41 -14.89
N GLU A 257 -4.31 20.76 -15.99
CA GLU A 257 -5.23 20.34 -17.04
C GLU A 257 -5.61 18.87 -16.83
N PRO A 258 -6.88 18.47 -17.04
CA PRO A 258 -7.25 17.07 -16.94
C PRO A 258 -6.57 16.24 -18.05
N LEU A 259 -6.18 15.01 -17.74
CA LEU A 259 -5.70 14.07 -18.75
C LEU A 259 -6.91 13.39 -19.44
N PRO A 260 -7.05 13.47 -20.77
CA PRO A 260 -8.10 12.73 -21.48
C PRO A 260 -8.03 11.23 -21.19
N GLY A 261 -9.16 10.64 -20.79
CA GLY A 261 -9.27 9.20 -20.50
C GLY A 261 -8.88 8.77 -19.08
N ASP A 262 -8.39 9.66 -18.21
CA ASP A 262 -8.13 9.36 -16.80
C ASP A 262 -8.63 10.49 -15.88
N PRO A 263 -9.80 10.32 -15.23
CA PRO A 263 -10.41 11.37 -14.40
C PRO A 263 -9.63 11.67 -13.12
N SER A 264 -8.64 10.85 -12.76
CA SER A 264 -7.81 11.06 -11.59
C SER A 264 -6.49 11.78 -11.90
N ALA A 265 -6.13 11.88 -13.18
CA ALA A 265 -4.84 12.38 -13.64
C ALA A 265 -4.91 13.80 -14.19
N TRP A 266 -3.86 14.55 -13.90
CA TRP A 266 -3.73 15.97 -14.20
C TRP A 266 -2.34 16.27 -14.74
N ARG A 267 -2.26 17.14 -15.74
CA ARG A 267 -1.04 17.65 -16.33
C ARG A 267 -0.78 19.07 -15.81
N LEU A 268 0.39 19.29 -15.24
CA LEU A 268 0.90 20.59 -14.84
C LEU A 268 2.07 20.98 -15.73
N THR A 269 2.02 22.16 -16.34
CA THR A 269 3.16 22.74 -17.06
C THR A 269 3.78 23.87 -16.23
N VAL A 270 5.04 23.69 -15.84
CA VAL A 270 5.81 24.67 -15.07
C VAL A 270 6.82 25.38 -16.01
N PRO A 271 6.68 26.70 -16.23
CA PRO A 271 7.53 27.45 -17.14
C PRO A 271 8.87 27.81 -16.46
N LEU A 272 9.74 26.81 -16.28
CA LEU A 272 11.00 26.99 -15.55
C LEU A 272 11.86 28.12 -16.09
N ALA A 273 11.88 28.38 -17.40
CA ALA A 273 12.64 29.47 -18.01
C ALA A 273 12.36 30.85 -17.37
N LYS A 274 11.14 31.06 -16.84
CA LYS A 274 10.69 32.29 -16.19
C LYS A 274 10.87 32.30 -14.67
N LEU A 275 11.03 31.12 -14.08
CA LEU A 275 10.96 30.93 -12.61
C LEU A 275 12.33 30.64 -11.99
N VAL A 276 13.28 30.18 -12.80
CA VAL A 276 14.62 29.84 -12.32
C VAL A 276 15.43 31.08 -12.01
N ASP A 277 16.06 31.07 -10.85
CA ASP A 277 17.09 32.04 -10.49
C ASP A 277 18.41 31.65 -11.15
N THR A 278 18.95 32.52 -12.01
CA THR A 278 20.20 32.26 -12.77
C THR A 278 21.46 32.67 -12.00
N SER A 279 21.31 33.35 -10.87
CA SER A 279 22.44 33.79 -10.03
C SER A 279 22.87 32.76 -8.98
N ARG A 280 21.96 31.85 -8.59
CA ARG A 280 22.21 30.89 -7.51
C ARG A 280 21.45 29.59 -7.69
N LYS A 281 21.85 28.58 -6.93
CA LYS A 281 21.10 27.34 -6.79
C LYS A 281 19.73 27.63 -6.15
N GLN A 282 18.67 27.10 -6.76
CA GLN A 282 17.28 27.23 -6.32
C GLN A 282 16.66 25.84 -6.20
N THR A 283 15.79 25.61 -5.20
CA THR A 283 15.05 24.34 -5.06
C THR A 283 13.56 24.62 -5.08
N LEU A 284 12.88 24.18 -6.14
CA LEU A 284 11.44 24.33 -6.30
C LEU A 284 10.69 23.09 -5.80
N THR A 285 9.51 23.33 -5.24
CA THR A 285 8.57 22.32 -4.73
C THR A 285 7.19 22.57 -5.34
N LEU A 286 6.44 21.48 -5.56
CA LEU A 286 5.11 21.52 -6.15
C LEU A 286 4.07 21.12 -5.09
N ARG A 287 3.13 22.02 -4.80
CA ARG A 287 2.21 21.91 -3.67
C ARG A 287 0.78 22.19 -4.12
N LEU A 288 -0.16 21.38 -3.66
CA LEU A 288 -1.60 21.62 -3.80
C LEU A 288 -2.11 22.27 -2.50
N PRO A 289 -2.57 23.53 -2.54
CA PRO A 289 -3.23 24.16 -1.41
C PRO A 289 -4.44 23.32 -0.98
N ARG A 290 -4.72 23.27 0.33
CA ARG A 290 -5.95 22.68 0.83
C ARG A 290 -6.96 23.79 1.11
N GLY A 291 -8.20 23.60 0.66
CA GLY A 291 -9.29 24.59 0.84
C GLY A 291 -9.65 24.87 2.30
N THR A 292 -9.23 24.03 3.24
CA THR A 292 -9.42 24.27 4.67
C THR A 292 -8.33 25.19 5.23
N ARG A 293 -8.72 26.32 5.83
CA ARG A 293 -7.82 27.27 6.48
C ARG A 293 -6.91 26.57 7.49
N GLY A 294 -5.59 26.73 7.35
CA GLY A 294 -4.59 26.15 8.25
C GLY A 294 -4.20 24.69 7.96
N ALA A 295 -4.84 24.02 7.00
CA ALA A 295 -4.40 22.69 6.58
C ALA A 295 -3.07 22.79 5.80
N LYS A 296 -2.12 21.90 6.11
CA LYS A 296 -0.86 21.83 5.37
C LYS A 296 -1.13 21.50 3.90
N PRO A 297 -0.46 22.18 2.96
CA PRO A 297 -0.61 21.85 1.55
C PRO A 297 -0.16 20.42 1.29
N LEU A 298 -0.76 19.82 0.27
CA LEU A 298 -0.43 18.48 -0.17
C LEU A 298 0.73 18.55 -1.18
N GLU A 299 1.87 17.97 -0.84
CA GLU A 299 3.01 17.93 -1.76
C GLU A 299 2.75 16.90 -2.87
N ILE A 300 3.07 17.27 -4.12
CA ILE A 300 3.08 16.32 -5.23
C ILE A 300 4.34 15.46 -5.07
N GLY A 301 4.13 14.18 -4.77
CA GLY A 301 5.18 13.25 -4.37
C GLY A 301 5.32 12.05 -5.29
N ARG A 302 6.29 11.21 -5.00
CA ARG A 302 6.52 9.95 -5.71
C ARG A 302 5.30 9.04 -5.60
N ARG A 303 4.94 8.40 -6.71
CA ARG A 303 4.02 7.27 -6.72
C ARG A 303 4.39 6.21 -5.69
N GLU A 304 3.40 5.62 -5.04
CA GLU A 304 3.68 4.49 -4.17
C GLU A 304 4.16 3.31 -5.00
N HIS A 305 5.31 2.75 -4.63
CA HIS A 305 5.90 1.58 -5.27
C HIS A 305 6.06 0.44 -4.27
N ASP A 306 6.01 -0.78 -4.80
CA ASP A 306 6.35 -2.02 -4.14
C ASP A 306 7.85 -2.11 -3.81
N LEU A 307 8.69 -1.27 -4.41
CA LEU A 307 10.12 -1.18 -4.07
C LEU A 307 10.35 -0.63 -2.64
N ARG A 308 11.28 -1.24 -1.91
CA ARG A 308 11.71 -0.79 -0.56
C ARG A 308 12.56 0.47 -0.60
N SER A 309 13.40 0.62 -1.62
CA SER A 309 14.31 1.74 -1.79
C SER A 309 14.13 2.43 -3.15
N PRO A 310 12.95 3.00 -3.46
CA PRO A 310 12.67 3.46 -4.84
C PRO A 310 13.56 4.62 -5.27
N ARG A 311 14.17 5.38 -4.34
CA ARG A 311 15.10 6.46 -4.71
C ARG A 311 16.36 5.97 -5.42
N GLN A 312 16.78 4.74 -5.16
CA GLN A 312 17.99 4.19 -5.76
C GLN A 312 17.80 3.82 -7.23
N VAL A 313 16.55 3.57 -7.66
CA VAL A 313 16.25 3.00 -8.98
C VAL A 313 15.23 3.80 -9.80
N VAL A 314 14.41 4.65 -9.16
CA VAL A 314 13.34 5.44 -9.81
C VAL A 314 13.58 6.96 -9.63
N THR A 315 14.77 7.44 -10.01
CA THR A 315 15.07 8.87 -10.02
C THR A 315 14.93 9.42 -11.44
N PRO A 316 14.10 10.46 -11.68
CA PRO A 316 14.00 11.04 -13.00
C PRO A 316 15.35 11.65 -13.43
N PRO A 317 15.80 11.43 -14.67
CA PRO A 317 17.07 11.99 -15.13
C PRO A 317 17.11 13.53 -15.08
N LYS A 318 18.32 14.05 -14.91
CA LYS A 318 18.62 15.49 -15.00
C LYS A 318 18.40 15.99 -16.43
N PHE A 319 18.10 17.27 -16.56
CA PHE A 319 17.98 17.94 -17.86
C PHE A 319 18.41 19.41 -17.76
N THR A 320 18.40 20.12 -18.88
CA THR A 320 18.78 21.53 -18.95
C THR A 320 17.60 22.33 -19.47
N VAL A 321 17.38 23.50 -18.89
CA VAL A 321 16.45 24.52 -19.41
C VAL A 321 17.24 25.78 -19.77
N ARG A 322 16.79 26.50 -20.78
CA ARG A 322 17.29 27.85 -21.11
C ARG A 322 16.39 28.87 -20.40
N ALA A 323 16.98 29.68 -19.52
CA ALA A 323 16.31 30.80 -18.86
C ALA A 323 16.05 31.93 -19.85
N GLU A 324 15.17 32.87 -19.49
CA GLU A 324 14.83 34.02 -20.35
C GLU A 324 16.06 34.90 -20.68
N ASP A 325 17.01 35.02 -19.75
CA ASP A 325 18.27 35.75 -19.95
C ASP A 325 19.29 35.00 -20.84
N GLY A 326 18.92 33.82 -21.36
CA GLY A 326 19.78 32.98 -22.18
C GLY A 326 20.67 32.02 -21.41
N THR A 327 20.76 32.14 -20.08
CA THR A 327 21.55 31.25 -19.23
C THR A 327 21.00 29.83 -19.23
N PHE A 328 21.88 28.83 -19.29
CA PHE A 328 21.47 27.45 -19.14
C PHE A 328 21.45 27.03 -17.67
N VAL A 329 20.34 26.44 -17.23
CA VAL A 329 20.15 25.96 -15.86
C VAL A 329 19.98 24.45 -15.88
N GLN A 330 20.82 23.73 -15.12
CA GLN A 330 20.65 22.30 -14.92
C GLN A 330 19.52 22.06 -13.91
N VAL A 331 18.54 21.26 -14.30
CA VAL A 331 17.41 20.85 -13.45
C VAL A 331 17.58 19.38 -13.08
N LYS A 332 17.65 19.11 -11.77
CA LYS A 332 17.68 17.77 -11.19
C LYS A 332 16.37 17.51 -10.44
N PRO A 333 15.44 16.75 -11.03
CA PRO A 333 14.32 16.19 -10.28
C PRO A 333 14.83 15.24 -9.18
N GLN A 334 14.30 15.37 -7.97
CA GLN A 334 14.62 14.47 -6.87
C GLN A 334 13.44 14.31 -5.92
N TYR A 335 13.41 13.21 -5.17
CA TYR A 335 12.40 12.99 -4.15
C TYR A 335 12.98 13.18 -2.74
N THR A 336 12.32 13.99 -1.90
CA THR A 336 12.68 14.16 -0.48
C THR A 336 12.54 12.85 0.29
N ARG A 337 13.03 12.80 1.54
CA ARG A 337 12.82 11.66 2.48
C ARG A 337 11.35 11.25 2.62
N ARG A 338 10.43 12.21 2.56
CA ARG A 338 8.97 11.99 2.63
C ARG A 338 8.33 11.63 1.30
N GLY A 339 9.08 11.73 0.20
CA GLY A 339 8.63 11.38 -1.14
C GLY A 339 8.21 12.58 -1.98
N ALA A 340 8.25 13.82 -1.48
CA ALA A 340 7.90 15.02 -2.23
C ALA A 340 8.82 15.22 -3.43
N LEU A 341 8.28 15.57 -4.61
CA LEU A 341 9.08 15.97 -5.76
C LEU A 341 9.69 17.35 -5.51
N GLN A 342 10.98 17.47 -5.78
CA GLN A 342 11.70 18.73 -5.83
C GLN A 342 12.41 18.85 -7.17
N LEU A 343 12.52 20.08 -7.66
CA LEU A 343 13.35 20.43 -8.81
C LEU A 343 14.50 21.27 -8.29
N VAL A 344 15.71 20.68 -8.29
CA VAL A 344 16.92 21.42 -7.93
C VAL A 344 17.47 22.06 -9.19
N CYS A 345 17.37 23.37 -9.27
CA CYS A 345 17.82 24.20 -10.38
C CYS A 345 19.19 24.77 -10.03
N THR A 346 20.20 24.49 -10.86
CA THR A 346 21.58 24.97 -10.66
C THR A 346 22.04 25.67 -11.93
N PRO A 347 22.31 26.98 -11.89
CA PRO A 347 22.87 27.69 -13.03
C PRO A 347 24.15 27.01 -13.51
N ARG A 348 24.31 26.88 -14.83
CA ARG A 348 25.60 26.48 -15.39
C ARG A 348 26.46 27.71 -15.50
N THR A 349 27.68 27.64 -15.00
CA THR A 349 28.71 28.61 -15.33
C THR A 349 28.84 28.63 -16.85
N PRO A 350 28.82 29.80 -17.51
CA PRO A 350 29.16 29.89 -18.92
C PRO A 350 30.52 29.22 -19.12
N VAL A 351 30.62 28.30 -20.08
CA VAL A 351 31.94 27.82 -20.50
C VAL A 351 32.60 29.02 -21.15
N ALA A 352 33.63 29.57 -20.52
CA ALA A 352 34.44 30.62 -21.12
C ALA A 352 35.08 30.02 -22.39
N GLY A 353 34.65 30.51 -23.56
CA GLY A 353 35.26 30.14 -24.84
C GLY A 353 34.33 29.37 -25.79
N SER A 354 33.47 30.09 -26.50
CA SER A 354 33.15 29.80 -27.91
C SER A 354 32.46 31.02 -28.52
N HIS A 355 33.21 32.12 -28.64
CA HIS A 355 33.00 33.04 -29.75
C HIS A 355 33.79 32.45 -30.93
N GLN A 356 33.07 31.98 -31.94
CA GLN A 356 33.51 32.04 -33.33
C GLN A 356 32.33 32.57 -34.15
#